data_AF-A0A821M1G6-F1
#
_entry.id   AF-A0A821M1G6-F1
#
_cell.length_a   1.000
_cell.length_b   1.000
_cell.length_c   1.000
_cell.angle_alpha   90.00
_cell.angle_beta   90.00
_cell.angle_gamma   90.00
#
_symmetry.space_group_name_H-M   'P 1'
#
loop_
_entity.id
_entity.type
_entity.pdbx_description
1 polymer ?
#
loop_
_entity_poly.entity_id
_entity_poly.type
_entity_poly.pdbx_seq_one_letter_code
_entity_poly.pdbx_strand_id
1 'polypeptide(L)'
;LDIIIILQESLSKINEKAKNYSAFQERFNQINKQSTKKRILGDYQVKTKYHRYDVTVSLQTVQSEINDIEQDINLRKLLWESQQKWTKLYREWTNTVLDAIDIDLLQKDVNKFTQNIYMLEKALPPNNIIPSLKDRIVEFKTAMPVILALRNSHMKQRHFDRLRVLIGKDVID
;
A
#
# COMPACT_ATOMS: atom_id res chain seq x y z
N LEU A 1 -25.60 -7.98 21.55
CA LEU A 1 -25.39 -6.81 22.42
C LEU A 1 -24.03 -6.16 22.14
N ASP A 2 -22.95 -6.92 22.01
CA ASP A 2 -21.60 -6.39 21.75
C ASP A 2 -21.43 -5.58 20.45
N ILE A 3 -22.09 -5.98 19.35
CA ILE A 3 -22.00 -5.24 18.08
C ILE A 3 -22.60 -3.83 18.20
N ILE A 4 -23.68 -3.67 18.98
CA ILE A 4 -24.33 -2.38 19.20
C ILE A 4 -23.40 -1.46 20.01
N ILE A 5 -22.69 -2.01 21.00
CA ILE A 5 -21.71 -1.28 21.82
C ILE A 5 -20.52 -0.82 20.95
N ILE A 6 -19.99 -1.71 20.11
CA ILE A 6 -18.89 -1.39 19.18
C ILE A 6 -19.30 -0.30 18.18
N LEU A 7 -20.52 -0.39 17.64
CA LEU A 7 -21.04 0.62 16.72
C LEU A 7 -21.26 1.96 17.43
N GLN A 8 -21.78 1.98 18.65
CA GLN A 8 -21.89 3.20 19.46
C GLN A 8 -20.53 3.82 19.79
N GLU A 9 -19.51 3.00 20.08
CA GLU A 9 -18.15 3.48 20.33
C GLU A 9 -17.53 4.09 19.07
N SER A 10 -17.72 3.45 17.91
CA SER A 10 -17.25 3.97 16.61
C SER A 10 -17.95 5.27 16.21
N LEU A 11 -19.28 5.36 16.42
CA LEU A 11 -20.06 6.58 16.19
C LEU A 11 -19.62 7.70 17.11
N SER A 12 -19.29 7.39 18.36
CA SER A 12 -18.77 8.38 19.32
C SER A 12 -17.42 8.94 18.87
N LYS A 13 -16.49 8.09 18.43
CA LYS A 13 -15.18 8.50 17.89
C LYS A 13 -15.31 9.35 16.62
N ILE A 14 -16.23 8.99 15.72
CA ILE A 14 -16.50 9.76 14.49
C ILE A 14 -17.14 11.11 14.82
N ASN A 15 -18.09 11.13 15.75
CA ASN A 15 -18.76 12.36 16.19
C ASN A 15 -17.78 13.31 16.89
N GLU A 16 -16.87 12.79 17.71
CA GLU A 16 -15.81 13.57 18.34
C GLU A 16 -14.86 14.17 17.30
N LYS A 17 -14.45 13.38 16.29
CA LYS A 17 -13.68 13.89 15.15
C LYS A 17 -14.44 14.98 14.40
N ALA A 18 -15.72 14.77 14.08
CA ALA A 18 -16.54 15.75 13.37
C ALA A 18 -16.71 17.07 14.16
N LYS A 19 -16.91 16.98 15.48
CA LYS A 19 -16.93 18.14 16.38
C LYS A 19 -15.60 18.87 16.41
N ASN A 20 -14.48 18.14 16.45
CA ASN A 20 -13.14 18.73 16.38
C ASN A 20 -12.89 19.45 15.05
N TYR A 21 -13.35 18.88 13.93
CA TYR A 21 -13.32 19.54 12.62
C TYR A 21 -14.20 20.81 12.59
N SER A 22 -15.41 20.76 13.14
CA SER A 22 -16.31 21.92 13.23
C SER A 22 -15.71 23.04 14.08
N ALA A 23 -15.11 22.70 15.23
CA ALA A 23 -14.46 23.65 16.11
C ALA A 23 -13.22 24.28 15.47
N PHE A 24 -12.45 23.50 14.70
CA PHE A 24 -11.33 24.00 13.91
C PHE A 24 -11.82 24.96 12.80
N GLN A 25 -12.87 24.56 12.07
CA GLN A 25 -13.47 25.36 10.99
C GLN A 25 -14.05 26.69 11.50
N GLU A 26 -14.71 26.69 12.67
CA GLU A 26 -15.22 27.91 13.30
C GLU A 26 -14.10 28.85 13.76
N ARG A 27 -13.03 28.30 14.36
CA ARG A 27 -11.84 29.09 14.73
C ARG A 27 -11.15 29.68 13.51
N PHE A 28 -11.01 28.91 12.44
CA PHE A 28 -10.46 29.37 11.16
C PHE A 28 -11.28 30.54 10.57
N ASN A 29 -12.61 30.43 10.62
CA ASN A 29 -13.51 31.50 10.18
C ASN A 29 -13.51 32.73 11.11
N GLN A 30 -13.29 32.56 12.42
CA GLN A 30 -13.13 33.66 13.36
C GLN A 30 -11.84 34.45 13.14
N ILE A 31 -10.72 33.76 12.86
CA ILE A 31 -9.42 34.38 12.54
C ILE A 31 -9.54 35.25 11.28
N ASN A 32 -10.28 34.77 10.26
CA ASN A 32 -10.56 35.54 9.04
C ASN A 32 -11.58 36.68 9.21
N LYS A 33 -12.40 36.65 10.26
CA LYS A 33 -13.33 37.75 10.60
C LYS A 33 -12.69 38.84 11.46
N GLN A 34 -11.61 38.56 12.18
CA GLN A 34 -10.87 39.56 12.95
C GLN A 34 -10.07 40.54 12.07
N SER A 35 -9.73 40.16 10.83
CA SER A 35 -9.01 41.01 9.87
C SER A 35 -9.87 42.04 9.15
N THR A 36 -11.20 41.98 9.25
CA THR A 36 -12.12 42.90 8.53
C THR A 36 -12.86 43.91 9.42
N LYS A 37 -12.50 44.05 10.71
CA LYS A 37 -13.15 45.04 11.59
C LYS A 37 -12.19 45.75 12.56
N LYS A 38 -11.24 46.53 12.02
CA LYS A 38 -10.74 47.72 12.72
C LYS A 38 -10.61 48.91 11.76
N ARG A 39 -11.39 49.94 12.10
CA ARG A 39 -11.63 51.19 11.39
C ARG A 39 -10.42 52.13 11.48
N ILE A 40 -10.17 52.81 10.36
CA ILE A 40 -9.94 54.26 10.20
C ILE A 40 -8.92 54.93 11.15
N LEU A 41 -7.87 55.46 10.50
CA LEU A 41 -7.04 56.64 10.82
C LEU A 41 -5.60 56.37 11.26
N GLY A 42 -4.66 56.76 10.37
CA GLY A 42 -3.36 57.33 10.71
C GLY A 42 -2.24 56.35 11.10
N ASP A 43 -1.27 56.23 10.19
CA ASP A 43 0.12 55.85 10.42
C ASP A 43 0.47 54.38 10.71
N TYR A 44 1.67 53.99 10.22
CA TYR A 44 2.31 52.67 10.25
C TYR A 44 2.02 51.69 9.09
N GLN A 45 2.48 52.09 7.90
CA GLN A 45 2.74 51.23 6.74
C GLN A 45 4.04 50.39 6.90
N VAL A 46 4.20 49.56 7.94
CA VAL A 46 5.31 48.55 7.98
C VAL A 46 4.94 47.36 8.88
N LYS A 47 3.95 46.52 8.53
CA LYS A 47 3.78 45.19 9.19
C LYS A 47 2.85 44.16 8.53
N THR A 48 2.36 44.40 7.31
CA THR A 48 1.39 43.49 6.64
C THR A 48 2.00 42.56 5.60
N LYS A 49 3.25 42.76 5.16
CA LYS A 49 3.93 41.77 4.29
C LYS A 49 4.27 40.49 5.06
N TYR A 50 4.91 40.60 6.22
CA TYR A 50 5.38 39.43 6.98
C TYR A 50 4.25 38.48 7.42
N HIS A 51 3.12 39.00 7.87
CA HIS A 51 1.99 38.16 8.31
C HIS A 51 1.33 37.37 7.18
N ARG A 52 1.30 37.90 5.94
CA ARG A 52 0.78 37.16 4.79
C ARG A 52 1.74 36.06 4.36
N TYR A 53 3.05 36.33 4.40
CA TYR A 53 4.07 35.30 4.17
C TYR A 53 3.99 34.20 5.23
N ASP A 54 3.86 34.54 6.52
CA ASP A 54 3.73 33.57 7.62
C ASP A 54 2.52 32.63 7.44
N VAL A 55 1.36 33.17 7.07
CA VAL A 55 0.16 32.35 6.81
C VAL A 55 0.33 31.50 5.55
N THR A 56 0.94 32.03 4.47
CA THR A 56 1.19 31.22 3.26
C THR A 56 2.22 30.13 3.48
N VAL A 57 3.26 30.40 4.28
CA VAL A 57 4.28 29.42 4.67
C VAL A 57 3.64 28.35 5.55
N SER A 58 2.84 28.75 6.54
CA SER A 58 2.08 27.80 7.38
C SER A 58 1.12 26.92 6.57
N LEU A 59 0.42 27.47 5.57
CA LEU A 59 -0.44 26.68 4.67
C LEU A 59 0.36 25.74 3.77
N GLN A 60 1.53 26.16 3.27
CA GLN A 60 2.42 25.31 2.48
C GLN A 60 2.99 24.16 3.32
N THR A 61 3.37 24.42 4.57
CA THR A 61 3.83 23.40 5.52
C THR A 61 2.73 22.37 5.83
N VAL A 62 1.51 22.84 6.11
CA VAL A 62 0.37 21.94 6.35
C VAL A 62 0.06 21.12 5.09
N GLN A 63 0.16 21.71 3.90
CA GLN A 63 -0.04 20.97 2.66
C GLN A 63 1.06 19.92 2.41
N SER A 64 2.32 20.21 2.72
CA SER A 64 3.39 19.21 2.61
C SER A 64 3.19 18.07 3.60
N GLU A 65 2.82 18.35 4.85
CA GLU A 65 2.53 17.31 5.84
C GLU A 65 1.37 16.40 5.41
N ILE A 66 0.31 16.97 4.82
CA ILE A 66 -0.80 16.19 4.25
C ILE A 66 -0.32 15.29 3.12
N ASN A 67 0.51 15.82 2.21
CA ASN A 67 1.04 15.05 1.09
C ASN A 67 1.94 13.90 1.56
N ASP A 68 2.78 14.13 2.58
CA ASP A 68 3.64 13.11 3.17
C ASP A 68 2.81 11.99 3.80
N ILE A 69 1.76 12.36 4.55
CA ILE A 69 0.81 11.39 5.15
C ILE A 69 0.07 10.61 4.05
N GLU A 70 -0.37 11.28 2.99
CA GLU A 70 -1.04 10.64 1.86
C GLU A 70 -0.11 9.64 1.16
N GLN A 71 1.15 10.01 0.94
CA GLN A 71 2.16 9.13 0.37
C GLN A 71 2.39 7.90 1.27
N ASP A 72 2.53 8.09 2.58
CA ASP A 72 2.68 7.01 3.55
C ASP A 72 1.51 6.03 3.55
N ILE A 73 0.28 6.55 3.50
CA ILE A 73 -0.94 5.73 3.41
C ILE A 73 -0.95 4.94 2.11
N ASN A 74 -0.62 5.58 0.98
CA ASN A 74 -0.57 4.93 -0.32
C ASN A 74 0.48 3.81 -0.37
N LEU A 75 1.66 4.02 0.20
CA LEU A 75 2.70 3.00 0.29
C LEU A 75 2.26 1.81 1.16
N ARG A 76 1.64 2.05 2.32
CA ARG A 76 1.12 0.99 3.20
C ARG A 76 -0.02 0.22 2.55
N LYS A 77 -0.91 0.92 1.83
CA LYS A 77 -1.98 0.30 1.04
C LYS A 77 -1.40 -0.59 -0.06
N LEU A 78 -0.42 -0.10 -0.82
CA LEU A 78 0.25 -0.89 -1.86
C LEU A 78 0.91 -2.14 -1.30
N LEU A 79 1.55 -2.07 -0.12
CA LEU A 79 2.13 -3.23 0.56
C LEU A 79 1.06 -4.28 0.88
N TRP A 80 -0.04 -3.85 1.50
CA TRP A 80 -1.14 -4.73 1.89
C TRP A 80 -1.81 -5.39 0.67
N GLU A 81 -2.10 -4.61 -0.37
CA GLU A 81 -2.66 -5.10 -1.62
C GLU A 81 -1.70 -6.07 -2.32
N SER A 82 -0.40 -5.77 -2.35
CA SER A 82 0.62 -6.64 -2.94
C SER A 82 0.70 -7.98 -2.22
N GLN A 83 0.63 -7.98 -0.88
CA GLN A 83 0.65 -9.21 -0.08
C GLN A 83 -0.58 -10.09 -0.34
N GLN A 84 -1.78 -9.49 -0.35
CA GLN A 84 -3.01 -10.23 -0.63
C GLN A 84 -3.02 -10.78 -2.06
N LYS A 85 -2.62 -9.94 -3.04
CA LYS A 85 -2.58 -10.34 -4.45
C LYS A 85 -1.58 -11.46 -4.68
N TRP A 86 -0.39 -11.39 -4.08
CA TRP A 86 0.61 -12.45 -4.13
C TRP A 86 0.03 -13.77 -3.60
N THR A 87 -0.61 -13.72 -2.43
CA THR A 87 -1.20 -14.93 -1.81
C THR A 87 -2.26 -15.56 -2.70
N LYS A 88 -3.11 -14.74 -3.33
CA LYS A 88 -4.13 -15.20 -4.28
C LYS A 88 -3.50 -15.84 -5.52
N LEU A 89 -2.57 -15.14 -6.17
CA LEU A 89 -1.90 -15.62 -7.38
C LEU A 89 -1.09 -16.89 -7.12
N TYR A 90 -0.34 -16.94 -6.02
CA TYR A 90 0.39 -18.13 -5.62
C TYR A 90 -0.54 -19.34 -5.50
N ARG A 91 -1.69 -19.17 -4.83
CA ARG A 91 -2.71 -20.22 -4.72
C ARG A 91 -3.26 -20.62 -6.08
N GLU A 92 -3.55 -19.68 -6.96
CA GLU A 92 -4.00 -19.97 -8.32
C GLU A 92 -2.95 -20.77 -9.08
N TRP A 93 -1.68 -20.36 -9.06
CA TRP A 93 -0.58 -21.04 -9.74
C TRP A 93 -0.34 -22.45 -9.19
N THR A 94 -0.41 -22.66 -7.88
CA THR A 94 -0.22 -24.00 -7.28
C THR A 94 -1.39 -24.96 -7.53
N ASN A 95 -2.60 -24.44 -7.79
CA ASN A 95 -3.78 -25.27 -8.05
C ASN A 95 -4.10 -25.40 -9.56
N THR A 96 -3.35 -24.73 -10.43
CA THR A 96 -3.55 -24.82 -11.87
C THR A 96 -2.70 -25.95 -12.43
N VAL A 97 -3.28 -26.73 -13.36
CA VAL A 97 -2.53 -27.77 -14.10
C VAL A 97 -1.40 -27.10 -14.88
N LEU A 98 -0.20 -27.70 -14.85
CA LEU A 98 1.02 -27.13 -15.45
C LEU A 98 0.85 -26.69 -16.92
N ASP A 99 0.07 -27.43 -17.70
CA ASP A 99 -0.20 -27.13 -19.12
C ASP A 99 -1.02 -25.84 -19.33
N ALA A 100 -1.86 -25.47 -18.36
CA ALA A 100 -2.69 -24.28 -18.42
C ALA A 100 -1.98 -23.03 -17.85
N ILE A 101 -0.76 -23.18 -17.32
CA ILE A 101 -0.01 -22.06 -16.75
C ILE A 101 0.61 -21.22 -17.88
N ASP A 102 0.23 -19.96 -17.92
CA ASP A 102 0.91 -18.95 -18.72
C ASP A 102 2.18 -18.48 -17.99
N ILE A 103 3.32 -18.98 -18.47
CA ILE A 103 4.64 -18.68 -17.92
C ILE A 103 5.06 -17.24 -18.16
N ASP A 104 4.66 -16.62 -19.26
CA ASP A 104 5.07 -15.25 -19.57
C ASP A 104 4.35 -14.28 -18.62
N LEU A 105 3.06 -14.53 -18.37
CA LEU A 105 2.30 -13.82 -17.34
C LEU A 105 2.85 -14.08 -15.93
N LEU A 106 3.18 -15.33 -15.61
CA LEU A 106 3.77 -15.71 -14.33
C LEU A 106 5.07 -14.95 -14.05
N GLN A 107 6.02 -14.95 -15.00
CA GLN A 107 7.27 -14.23 -14.90
C GLN A 107 7.06 -12.72 -14.77
N LYS A 108 6.13 -12.16 -15.55
CA LYS A 108 5.77 -10.74 -15.49
C LYS A 108 5.25 -10.35 -14.11
N ASP A 109 4.35 -11.14 -13.53
CA ASP A 109 3.80 -10.89 -12.20
C ASP A 109 4.87 -10.99 -11.11
N VAL A 110 5.69 -12.05 -11.12
CA VAL A 110 6.81 -12.22 -10.18
C VAL A 110 7.79 -11.04 -10.25
N ASN A 111 8.10 -10.57 -11.46
CA ASN A 111 8.96 -9.40 -11.65
C ASN A 111 8.30 -8.13 -11.11
N LYS A 112 7.00 -7.93 -11.35
CA LYS A 112 6.24 -6.79 -10.80
C LYS A 112 6.28 -6.77 -9.27
N PHE A 113 6.06 -7.91 -8.61
CA PHE A 113 6.15 -7.98 -7.15
C PHE A 113 7.57 -7.71 -6.63
N THR A 114 8.60 -8.18 -7.35
CA THR A 114 10.00 -7.88 -7.00
C THR A 114 10.27 -6.37 -7.04
N GLN A 115 9.80 -5.68 -8.08
CA GLN A 115 9.96 -4.22 -8.20
C GLN A 115 9.19 -3.47 -7.11
N ASN A 116 7.94 -3.90 -6.84
CA ASN A 116 7.15 -3.31 -5.76
C ASN A 116 7.85 -3.44 -4.41
N ILE A 117 8.44 -4.60 -4.10
CA ILE A 117 9.19 -4.80 -2.85
C ILE A 117 10.41 -3.91 -2.80
N TYR A 118 11.20 -3.83 -3.86
CA TYR A 118 12.38 -2.96 -3.89
C TYR A 118 12.03 -1.49 -3.64
N MET A 119 10.91 -1.03 -4.22
CA MET A 119 10.40 0.32 -3.97
C MET A 119 9.93 0.48 -2.51
N LEU A 120 9.17 -0.47 -2.00
CA LEU A 120 8.63 -0.44 -0.62
C LEU A 120 9.74 -0.54 0.44
N GLU A 121 10.80 -1.32 0.21
CA GLU A 121 11.99 -1.39 1.08
C GLU A 121 12.69 -0.04 1.22
N LYS A 122 12.68 0.79 0.18
CA LYS A 122 13.29 2.12 0.19
C LYS A 122 12.37 3.21 0.73
N ALA A 123 11.07 3.08 0.48
CA ALA A 123 10.09 4.13 0.75
C ALA A 123 9.47 4.01 2.15
N LEU A 124 9.44 2.82 2.74
CA LEU A 124 8.88 2.59 4.07
C LEU A 124 9.99 2.39 5.11
N PRO A 125 9.75 2.79 6.38
CA PRO A 125 10.63 2.42 7.48
C PRO A 125 10.69 0.89 7.66
N PRO A 126 11.72 0.36 8.35
CA PRO A 126 11.89 -1.08 8.56
C PRO A 126 10.62 -1.74 9.09
N ASN A 127 10.17 -2.79 8.41
CA ASN A 127 8.95 -3.53 8.75
C ASN A 127 9.18 -5.04 8.55
N ASN A 128 8.47 -5.89 9.30
CA ASN A 128 8.60 -7.35 9.23
C ASN A 128 7.86 -7.97 8.04
N ILE A 129 6.89 -7.25 7.47
CA ILE A 129 6.05 -7.74 6.37
C ILE A 129 6.84 -7.80 5.05
N ILE A 130 7.67 -6.79 4.80
CA ILE A 130 8.41 -6.66 3.54
C ILE A 130 9.43 -7.80 3.37
N PRO A 131 10.29 -8.13 4.37
CA PRO A 131 11.16 -9.30 4.33
C PRO A 131 10.38 -10.60 4.13
N SER A 132 9.27 -10.79 4.86
CA SER A 132 8.45 -12.00 4.73
C SER A 132 7.88 -12.18 3.31
N LEU A 133 7.40 -11.11 2.68
CA LEU A 133 6.91 -11.17 1.30
C LEU A 133 8.05 -11.41 0.31
N LYS A 134 9.22 -10.81 0.55
CA LYS A 134 10.43 -10.98 -0.26
C LYS A 134 10.90 -12.42 -0.25
N ASP A 135 10.98 -13.04 0.93
CA ASP A 135 11.39 -14.44 1.08
C ASP A 135 10.48 -15.37 0.29
N ARG A 136 9.15 -15.18 0.36
CA ARG A 136 8.17 -15.95 -0.41
C ARG A 136 8.35 -15.81 -1.92
N ILE A 137 8.67 -14.61 -2.41
CA ILE A 137 8.93 -14.37 -3.84
C ILE A 137 10.24 -15.00 -4.26
N VAL A 138 11.27 -14.93 -3.42
CA VAL A 138 12.58 -15.56 -3.69
C VAL A 138 12.44 -17.07 -3.73
N GLU A 139 11.74 -17.67 -2.77
CA GLU A 139 11.40 -19.10 -2.75
C GLU A 139 10.62 -19.51 -4.01
N PHE A 140 9.64 -18.72 -4.43
CA PHE A 140 8.93 -19.00 -5.67
C PHE A 140 9.86 -18.91 -6.90
N LYS A 141 10.76 -17.92 -6.93
CA LYS A 141 11.75 -17.76 -8.01
C LYS A 141 12.71 -18.93 -8.11
N THR A 142 13.08 -19.60 -7.01
CA THR A 142 13.93 -20.79 -7.09
C THR A 142 13.20 -21.98 -7.71
N ALA A 143 11.86 -22.04 -7.59
CA ALA A 143 11.03 -23.05 -8.24
C ALA A 143 10.72 -22.74 -9.72
N MET A 144 10.85 -21.48 -10.18
CA MET A 144 10.55 -21.07 -11.56
C MET A 144 11.29 -21.87 -12.65
N PRO A 145 12.60 -22.15 -12.55
CA PRO A 145 13.30 -22.99 -13.53
C PRO A 145 12.72 -24.40 -13.65
N VAL A 146 12.21 -24.94 -12.55
CA VAL A 146 11.57 -26.27 -12.54
C VAL A 146 10.23 -26.20 -13.28
N ILE A 147 9.40 -25.19 -13.01
CA ILE A 147 8.13 -24.97 -13.72
C ILE A 147 8.38 -24.80 -15.23
N LEU A 148 9.39 -24.01 -15.61
CA LEU A 148 9.81 -23.84 -17.00
C LEU A 148 10.22 -25.15 -17.67
N ALA A 149 11.03 -25.96 -16.97
CA ALA A 149 11.48 -27.25 -17.48
C ALA A 149 10.32 -28.24 -17.66
N LEU A 150 9.36 -28.24 -16.73
CA LEU A 150 8.18 -29.11 -16.79
C LEU A 150 7.20 -28.72 -17.90
N ARG A 151 7.06 -27.42 -18.20
CA ARG A 151 6.21 -26.91 -19.29
C ARG A 151 6.84 -27.02 -20.68
N ASN A 152 8.05 -27.56 -20.79
CA ASN A 152 8.70 -27.75 -22.08
C ASN A 152 7.87 -28.73 -22.94
N SER A 153 7.45 -28.30 -24.13
CA SER A 153 6.64 -29.11 -25.06
C SER A 153 7.32 -30.40 -25.55
N HIS A 154 8.64 -30.54 -25.30
CA HIS A 154 9.40 -31.76 -25.58
C HIS A 154 9.44 -32.75 -24.40
N MET A 155 8.82 -32.41 -23.26
CA MET A 155 8.60 -33.34 -22.17
C MET A 155 7.58 -34.39 -22.59
N LYS A 156 8.04 -35.64 -22.70
CA LYS A 156 7.21 -36.81 -23.04
C LYS A 156 6.91 -37.60 -21.77
N GLN A 157 5.86 -38.42 -21.81
CA GLN A 157 5.41 -39.25 -20.68
C GLN A 157 6.56 -39.99 -19.98
N ARG A 158 7.48 -40.60 -20.75
CA ARG A 158 8.67 -41.28 -20.22
C ARG A 158 9.55 -40.44 -19.28
N HIS A 159 9.60 -39.11 -19.46
CA HIS A 159 10.37 -38.21 -18.60
C HIS A 159 9.61 -37.97 -17.30
N PHE A 160 8.28 -37.84 -17.35
CA PHE A 160 7.43 -37.78 -16.17
C PHE A 160 7.48 -39.09 -15.38
N ASP A 161 7.49 -40.24 -16.04
CA ASP A 161 7.64 -41.56 -15.38
C ASP A 161 8.96 -41.65 -14.61
N ARG A 162 10.06 -41.17 -15.19
CA ARG A 162 11.36 -41.10 -14.50
C ARG A 162 11.35 -40.13 -13.31
N LEU A 163 10.72 -38.96 -13.49
CA LEU A 163 10.54 -38.00 -12.39
C LEU A 163 9.71 -38.59 -11.25
N ARG A 164 8.65 -39.34 -11.55
CA ARG A 164 7.82 -40.04 -10.55
C ARG A 164 8.65 -41.01 -9.71
N VAL A 165 9.48 -41.83 -10.36
CA VAL A 165 10.37 -42.77 -9.67
C VAL A 165 11.40 -42.06 -8.79
N LEU A 166 11.95 -40.93 -9.26
CA LEU A 166 12.94 -40.14 -8.50
C LEU A 166 12.34 -39.37 -7.32
N ILE A 167 11.11 -38.85 -7.46
CA ILE A 167 10.43 -38.05 -6.44
C ILE A 167 9.73 -38.95 -5.40
N GLY A 168 9.45 -40.21 -5.74
CA GLY A 168 8.83 -41.19 -4.83
C GLY A 168 7.38 -40.84 -4.46
N LYS A 169 6.71 -39.99 -5.25
CA LYS A 169 5.30 -39.62 -5.10
C LYS A 169 4.61 -39.68 -6.46
N ASP A 170 3.42 -40.28 -6.49
CA ASP A 170 2.50 -40.22 -7.61
C ASP A 170 1.95 -38.78 -7.72
N VAL A 171 2.61 -37.94 -8.52
CA VAL A 171 2.13 -36.60 -8.84
C VAL A 171 1.19 -36.70 -10.04
N ILE A 172 -0.01 -37.25 -9.82
CA ILE A 172 -1.25 -36.98 -10.58
C ILE A 172 -2.44 -37.25 -9.64
N ASP A 173 -3.13 -36.18 -9.25
CA ASP A 173 -4.59 -35.99 -9.43
C ASP A 173 -4.87 -34.48 -9.45
#